data_AF-A0A5K1E5Q1-F1
#
_entry.id   AF-A0A5K1E5Q1-F1
#
_cell.length_a   1.000
_cell.length_b   1.000
_cell.length_c   1.000
_cell.angle_alpha   90.00
_cell.angle_beta   90.00
_cell.angle_gamma   90.00
#
_symmetry.space_group_name_H-M   'P 1'
#
loop_
_entity.id
_entity.type
_entity.pdbx_description
1 polymer ?
#
loop_
_entity_poly.entity_id
_entity_poly.type
_entity_poly.pdbx_seq_one_letter_code
_entity_poly.pdbx_strand_id
1 'polypeptide(L)' 'EIVTPLHYQVLFFQNKTLPDLESQLGGNLSSFLAQSLFLFNTGGNDFVDQCFETGESCDIPEFTDLLISQLTKIFE' A
#
# COMPACT_ATOMS: atom_id res chain seq x y z
N GLU A 1 8.40 -15.91 9.70
CA GLU A 1 7.21 -15.05 9.68
C GLU A 1 6.52 -15.16 8.33
N ILE A 2 5.19 -15.13 8.30
CA ILE A 2 4.45 -14.99 7.05
C ILE A 2 4.48 -13.50 6.70
N VAL A 3 5.24 -13.13 5.68
CA VAL A 3 5.27 -11.75 5.17
C VAL A 3 4.06 -11.58 4.26
N THR A 4 3.16 -10.64 4.57
CA THR A 4 2.04 -10.30 3.70
C THR A 4 2.56 -9.48 2.51
N PRO A 5 2.38 -9.93 1.25
CA PRO A 5 2.72 -9.15 0.07
C PRO A 5 2.14 -7.72 0.13
N LEU A 6 2.85 -6.76 -0.45
CA LEU A 6 2.47 -5.34 -0.49
C LEU A 6 1.04 -5.16 -1.01
N HIS A 7 0.69 -5.83 -2.11
CA HIS A 7 -0.64 -5.71 -2.71
C HIS A 7 -1.76 -6.13 -1.73
N TYR A 8 -1.53 -7.18 -0.93
CA TYR A 8 -2.48 -7.58 0.10
C TYR A 8 -2.51 -6.60 1.27
N GLN A 9 -1.37 -6.04 1.69
CA GLN A 9 -1.34 -4.99 2.73
C GLN A 9 -2.20 -3.78 2.33
N VAL A 10 -2.07 -3.32 1.08
CA VAL A 10 -2.87 -2.23 0.52
C VAL A 10 -4.37 -2.59 0.48
N LEU A 11 -4.70 -3.78 -0.01
CA LEU A 11 -6.10 -4.24 -0.05
C LEU A 11 -6.72 -4.35 1.35
N PHE A 12 -5.97 -4.82 2.36
CA PHE A 12 -6.44 -4.84 3.74
C PHE A 12 -6.60 -3.45 4.33
N PHE A 13 -5.73 -2.51 3.97
CA PHE A 13 -5.88 -1.13 4.39
C PHE A 13 -7.18 -0.52 3.84
N GLN A 14 -7.40 -0.63 2.53
CA GLN A 14 -8.55 -0.05 1.85
C GLN A 14 -9.89 -0.72 2.21
N ASN A 15 -9.93 -2.05 2.23
CA ASN A 15 -11.19 -2.79 2.33
C ASN A 15 -11.58 -3.15 3.77
N LYS A 16 -10.68 -2.95 4.73
CA LYS A 16 -10.93 -3.29 6.12
C LYS A 16 -10.54 -2.17 7.08
N THR A 17 -9.28 -1.75 7.06
CA THR A 17 -8.78 -0.77 8.04
C THR A 17 -9.49 0.57 7.93
N LEU A 18 -9.62 1.14 6.72
CA LEU A 18 -10.32 2.41 6.51
C LEU A 18 -11.81 2.35 6.90
N PRO A 19 -12.62 1.37 6.44
CA PRO A 19 -14.00 1.22 6.88
C PRO A 19 -14.15 1.05 8.39
N ASP A 20 -13.28 0.24 9.02
CA ASP A 20 -13.32 0.01 10.46
C ASP A 20 -13.04 1.32 11.22
N LEU A 21 -12.07 2.12 10.77
CA LEU A 21 -11.76 3.44 11.33
C LEU A 21 -12.91 4.43 11.13
N GLU A 22 -13.52 4.48 9.95
CA GLU A 22 -14.69 5.33 9.68
C GLU A 22 -15.82 5.01 10.65
N SER A 23 -16.11 3.72 10.84
CA SER A 23 -17.17 3.25 11.73
C SER A 23 -16.94 3.63 13.20
N GLN A 24 -15.68 3.68 13.64
CA GLN A 24 -15.30 4.01 15.01
C GLN A 24 -15.24 5.52 15.26
N LEU A 25 -14.84 6.31 14.26
CA LEU A 25 -14.56 7.73 14.38
C LEU A 25 -15.75 8.63 13.97
N GLY A 26 -16.76 8.08 13.31
CA GLY A 26 -18.04 8.75 13.06
C GLY A 26 -17.91 10.07 12.29
N GLY A 27 -17.30 10.05 11.10
CA GLY A 27 -17.13 11.22 10.22
C GLY A 27 -15.89 12.07 10.49
N ASN A 28 -15.12 11.80 11.55
CA ASN A 28 -13.83 12.46 11.81
C ASN A 28 -12.63 11.76 11.14
N LEU A 29 -12.85 10.80 10.25
CA LEU A 29 -11.79 10.00 9.64
C LEU A 29 -10.72 10.88 8.99
N SER A 30 -11.11 11.89 8.20
CA SER A 30 -10.16 12.77 7.51
C SER A 30 -9.17 13.45 8.46
N SER A 31 -9.66 14.01 9.58
CA SER A 31 -8.80 14.64 10.59
C SER A 31 -7.87 13.64 11.27
N PHE A 32 -8.33 12.41 11.47
CA PHE A 32 -7.53 11.36 12.07
C PHE A 32 -6.43 10.87 11.11
N LEU A 33 -6.78 10.61 9.84
CA LEU A 33 -5.82 10.20 8.81
C LEU A 33 -4.74 11.25 8.60
N ALA A 34 -5.08 12.54 8.62
CA ALA A 34 -4.12 13.65 8.49
C ALA A 34 -3.06 13.70 9.62
N GLN A 35 -3.33 13.08 10.77
CA GLN A 35 -2.41 13.01 11.91
C GLN A 35 -1.80 11.61 12.09
N SER A 36 -2.11 10.68 11.18
CA SER A 36 -1.69 9.28 11.27
C SER A 36 -0.45 9.01 10.41
N LEU A 37 0.36 8.05 10.86
CA LEU A 37 1.46 7.49 10.08
C LEU A 37 1.07 6.07 9.64
N PHE A 38 1.15 5.80 8.33
CA PHE A 38 0.96 4.47 7.77
C PHE A 38 2.28 3.92 7.25
N LEU A 39 2.56 2.66 7.57
CA LEU A 39 3.75 1.95 7.09
C LEU A 39 3.31 0.78 6.21
N PHE A 40 3.78 0.77 4.97
CA PHE A 40 3.65 -0.35 4.05
C PHE A 40 5.04 -0.88 3.75
N ASN A 41 5.19 -2.21 3.76
CA ASN A 41 6.46 -2.85 3.47
C ASN A 41 6.41 -3.51 2.10
N THR A 42 7.53 -3.42 1.38
CA THR A 42 7.76 -4.13 0.12
C THR A 42 9.11 -4.83 0.16
N GLY A 43 9.27 -5.90 -0.62
CA GLY A 43 10.53 -6.63 -0.69
C GLY A 43 10.72 -7.41 -1.98
N GLY A 44 11.69 -8.33 -1.96
CA GLY A 44 12.11 -9.08 -3.14
C GLY A 44 10.99 -9.86 -3.81
N ASN A 45 10.02 -10.39 -3.07
CA ASN A 45 8.89 -11.10 -3.65
C ASN A 45 7.97 -10.16 -4.43
N ASP A 46 7.63 -8.98 -3.88
CA ASP A 46 6.78 -8.00 -4.57
C ASP A 46 7.47 -7.47 -5.84
N PHE A 47 8.79 -7.25 -5.77
CA PHE A 47 9.59 -6.90 -6.93
C PHE A 47 9.56 -8.02 -7.97
N VAL A 48 9.75 -9.27 -7.55
CA VAL A 48 9.79 -10.40 -8.47
C VAL A 48 8.44 -10.62 -9.16
N ASP A 49 7.35 -10.56 -8.41
CA ASP A 49 5.99 -10.70 -8.94
C ASP A 49 5.69 -9.59 -9.97
N GLN A 50 6.03 -8.33 -9.66
CA GLN A 50 5.79 -7.21 -10.56
C GLN A 50 6.65 -7.28 -11.84
N CYS A 51 7.91 -7.68 -11.71
CA CYS A 51 8.92 -7.52 -12.75
C CYS A 51 9.17 -8.79 -13.58
N PHE A 52 9.07 -9.98 -12.98
CA PHE A 52 9.39 -11.24 -13.68
C PHE A 52 8.16 -12.02 -14.15
N GLU A 53 6.99 -11.88 -13.50
CA GLU A 53 5.77 -12.54 -14.01
C GLU A 53 5.21 -11.82 -15.25
N THR A 54 5.50 -10.53 -15.40
CA THR A 54 5.05 -9.68 -16.53
C THR A 54 6.00 -9.73 -17.73
N GLY A 55 7.23 -10.22 -17.55
CA GLY A 55 8.26 -10.26 -18.60
C GLY A 55 8.85 -8.89 -18.96
N GLU A 56 8.58 -7.87 -18.15
CA GLU A 56 9.08 -6.50 -18.36
C GLU A 56 10.47 -6.32 -17.72
N SER A 57 11.34 -5.57 -18.41
CA SER A 57 12.60 -5.10 -17.83
C SER A 57 12.27 -4.14 -16.71
N CYS A 58 12.68 -4.47 -15.49
CA CYS A 58 12.32 -3.72 -14.30
C CYS A 58 13.60 -3.46 -13.50
N ASP A 59 13.92 -2.19 -13.26
CA ASP A 59 14.97 -1.82 -12.33
C ASP A 59 14.39 -1.37 -10.99
N ILE A 60 15.23 -1.38 -9.94
CA ILE A 60 14.79 -1.02 -8.59
C ILE A 60 14.29 0.43 -8.51
N PRO A 61 14.96 1.43 -9.13
CA PRO A 61 14.43 2.79 -9.21
C PRO A 61 13.02 2.89 -9.79
N GLU A 62 12.76 2.29 -10.95
CA GLU A 62 11.47 2.33 -11.62
C GLU A 62 10.38 1.64 -10.80
N PHE A 63 10.69 0.48 -10.20
CA PHE A 63 9.79 -0.18 -9.26
C PHE A 63 9.46 0.73 -8.06
N THR A 64 10.45 1.43 -7.53
CA THR A 64 10.27 2.34 -6.38
C THR A 64 9.38 3.54 -6.75
N ASP A 65 9.61 4.16 -7.91
CA ASP A 65 8.81 5.28 -8.39
C ASP A 65 7.35 4.87 -8.64
N LEU A 66 7.14 3.69 -9.24
CA LEU A 66 5.81 3.11 -9.40
C LEU A 66 5.13 2.92 -8.05
N LEU A 67 5.85 2.37 -7.06
CA LEU A 67 5.34 2.12 -5.71
C LEU A 67 4.92 3.42 -5.02
N ILE A 68 5.76 4.45 -5.05
CA ILE A 68 5.46 5.77 -4.47
C ILE A 68 4.24 6.39 -5.15
N SER A 69 4.17 6.35 -6.48
CA SER A 69 3.05 6.89 -7.25
C SER A 69 1.72 6.21 -6.90
N GLN A 70 1.71 4.89 -6.77
CA GLN A 70 0.50 4.14 -6.42
C GLN A 70 0.09 4.35 -4.96
N LEU A 71 1.03 4.36 -4.02
CA LEU A 71 0.74 4.60 -2.61
C LEU A 71 0.23 6.02 -2.36
N THR A 72 0.75 7.02 -3.06
CA THR A 72 0.31 8.42 -2.91
C THR A 72 -1.18 8.55 -3.28
N LYS A 73 -1.64 7.88 -4.34
CA LYS A 73 -3.05 7.86 -4.76
C LYS A 73 -4.01 7.25 -3.73
N ILE A 74 -3.53 6.50 -2.75
CA ILE A 74 -4.38 5.96 -1.67
C ILE A 74 -4.83 7.09 -0.72
N PHE A 75 -4.01 8.14 -0.62
CA PHE A 75 -4.20 9.24 0.33
C PHE A 75 -4.66 10.55 -0.34
N GLU A 76 -4.84 10.54 -1.66
CA GLU A 76 -5.47 11.61 -2.46
C GLU A 76 -6.99 11.37 -2.57
#